data_AF-A0A376TVE6-F1
#
_entry.id   AF-A0A376TVE6-F1
#
_cell.length_a   1.000
_cell.length_b   1.000
_cell.length_c   1.000
_cell.angle_alpha   90.00
_cell.angle_beta   90.00
_cell.angle_gamma   90.00
#
_symmetry.space_group_name_H-M   'P 1'
#
loop_
_entity.id
_entity.type
_entity.pdbx_description
1 polymer ?
#
loop_
_entity_poly.entity_id
_entity_poly.type
_entity_poly.pdbx_seq_one_letter_code
_entity_poly.pdbx_strand_id
1 'polypeptide(L)' 'MTKYALVGDVGGTNARLALCDIASGEISQAKTYSGLDYPSLEAVIRVYLEEHKGRGERRLYCHRLPNYRWTGWQ' A
#
# COMPACT_ATOMS: atom_id res chain seq x y z
N MET A 1 -16.51 9.97 8.09
CA MET A 1 -15.62 8.84 8.37
C MET A 1 -14.80 8.62 7.12
N THR A 2 -13.53 9.03 7.10
CA THR A 2 -12.66 8.81 5.93
C THR A 2 -12.34 7.33 5.86
N LYS A 3 -12.60 6.73 4.71
CA LYS A 3 -12.42 5.29 4.47
C LYS A 3 -11.19 5.15 3.61
N TYR A 4 -10.22 4.39 4.10
CA TYR A 4 -8.96 4.18 3.40
C TYR A 4 -8.92 2.77 2.82
N ALA A 5 -8.50 2.65 1.57
CA ALA A 5 -8.15 1.39 0.94
C ALA A 5 -6.63 1.20 1.01
N LEU A 6 -6.17 0.02 1.39
CA LEU A 6 -4.76 -0.33 1.23
C LEU A 6 -4.52 -0.69 -0.24
N VAL A 7 -3.60 0.02 -0.88
CA VAL A 7 -3.16 -0.25 -2.25
C VAL A 7 -1.69 -0.67 -2.22
N GLY A 8 -1.29 -1.51 -3.17
CA GLY A 8 0.09 -1.95 -3.25
C GLY A 8 0.48 -2.44 -4.63
N ASP A 9 1.75 -2.22 -4.95
CA ASP A 9 2.43 -2.73 -6.14
C ASP A 9 3.49 -3.73 -5.70
N VAL A 10 3.42 -4.96 -6.21
CA VAL A 10 4.33 -6.04 -5.83
C VAL A 10 5.11 -6.46 -7.06
N GLY A 11 6.39 -6.08 -7.09
CA GLY A 11 7.36 -6.56 -8.06
C GLY A 11 8.04 -7.84 -7.62
N GLY A 12 9.01 -8.32 -8.41
CA GLY A 12 9.75 -9.56 -8.10
C GLY A 12 10.64 -9.46 -6.85
N THR A 13 11.12 -8.26 -6.50
CA THR A 13 12.06 -8.06 -5.39
C THR A 13 11.57 -7.04 -4.36
N ASN A 14 10.62 -6.18 -4.72
CA ASN A 14 10.15 -5.09 -3.86
C ASN A 14 8.62 -5.03 -3.84
N ALA A 15 8.06 -4.69 -2.69
CA ALA A 15 6.64 -4.42 -2.51
C ALA A 15 6.44 -2.99 -2.03
N ARG A 16 5.63 -2.21 -2.74
CA ARG A 16 5.25 -0.86 -2.34
C ARG A 16 3.82 -0.87 -1.83
N LEU A 17 3.58 -0.34 -0.64
CA LEU A 17 2.25 -0.21 -0.05
C LEU A 17 1.93 1.26 0.20
N ALA A 18 0.67 1.64 0.04
CA ALA A 18 0.18 3.00 0.32
C ALA A 18 -1.29 2.96 0.76
N LEU A 19 -1.76 4.04 1.38
CA LEU A 19 -3.17 4.23 1.69
C LEU A 19 -3.81 5.14 0.65
N CYS A 20 -4.94 4.72 0.12
CA CYS A 20 -5.78 5.49 -0.80
C CYS A 20 -7.02 5.96 -0.06
N ASP A 21 -7.25 7.27 0.01
CA ASP A 21 -8.54 7.80 0.45
C ASP A 21 -9.60 7.44 -0.58
N ILE A 22 -10.65 6.73 -0.17
CA ILE A 22 -11.68 6.23 -1.11
C ILE A 22 -12.57 7.38 -1.61
N ALA A 23 -12.71 8.47 -0.86
CA ALA A 23 -13.56 9.59 -1.24
C ALA A 23 -12.88 10.52 -2.27
N SER A 24 -11.59 10.79 -2.07
CA SER A 24 -10.80 11.71 -2.90
C SER A 24 -9.97 10.97 -3.98
N GLY A 25 -9.62 9.71 -3.73
CA GLY A 25 -8.64 8.97 -4.54
C GLY A 25 -7.19 9.34 -4.23
N GLU A 26 -6.96 10.16 -3.19
CA GLU A 26 -5.62 10.60 -2.79
C GLU A 26 -4.79 9.45 -2.21
N ILE A 27 -3.59 9.26 -2.75
CA ILE A 27 -2.62 8.30 -2.23
C ILE A 27 -1.72 8.99 -1.23
N SER A 28 -1.57 8.39 -0.05
CA SER A 28 -0.76 8.88 1.04
C SER A 28 -0.01 7.75 1.73
N GLN A 29 1.04 8.09 2.49
CA GLN A 29 1.82 7.12 3.27
C GLN A 29 2.42 5.99 2.41
N ALA A 30 2.89 6.31 1.21
CA ALA A 30 3.54 5.32 0.34
C ALA A 30 4.88 4.89 0.95
N LYS A 31 5.09 3.58 1.08
CA LYS A 31 6.31 2.98 1.63
C LYS A 31 6.73 1.78 0.79
N THR A 32 8.02 1.68 0.53
CA THR A 32 8.62 0.57 -0.22
C THR A 32 9.31 -0.37 0.76
N TYR A 33 9.01 -1.65 0.63
CA TYR A 33 9.60 -2.74 1.40
C TYR A 33 10.37 -3.66 0.46
N SER A 34 11.53 -4.12 0.92
CA SER A 34 12.30 -5.14 0.21
C SER A 34 11.66 -6.51 0.48
N GLY A 35 11.36 -7.26 -0.57
CA GLY A 35 10.86 -8.64 -0.48
C GLY A 35 11.90 -9.61 0.08
N LEU A 36 13.15 -9.18 0.25
CA LEU A 36 14.20 -9.95 0.93
C LEU A 36 14.16 -9.78 2.45
N ASP A 37 13.60 -8.68 2.94
CA ASP A 37 13.54 -8.36 4.37
C ASP A 37 12.36 -9.04 5.07
N TYR A 38 11.35 -9.44 4.31
CA TYR A 38 10.13 -10.05 4.82
C TYR A 38 9.85 -11.40 4.17
N PRO A 39 9.43 -12.41 4.97
CA PRO A 39 9.24 -13.77 4.47
C PRO A 39 8.04 -13.91 3.52
N SER A 40 7.12 -12.93 3.47
CA SER A 40 5.91 -12.99 2.67
C SER A 40 5.29 -11.60 2.48
N LEU A 41 4.50 -11.42 1.42
CA LEU A 41 3.69 -10.20 1.23
C LEU A 41 2.74 -9.92 2.40
N GLU A 42 2.16 -10.98 3.00
CA GLU A 42 1.31 -10.82 4.19
C GLU A 42 2.08 -10.20 5.36
N ALA A 43 3.34 -10.58 5.58
CA ALA A 43 4.17 -10.02 6.64
C ALA A 43 4.40 -8.52 6.41
N VAL A 44 4.68 -8.12 5.16
CA VAL A 44 4.82 -6.71 4.76
C VAL A 44 3.52 -5.93 5.02
N ILE A 45 2.37 -6.48 4.63
CA ILE A 45 1.06 -5.85 4.84
C ILE A 45 0.77 -5.67 6.33
N ARG A 46 1.06 -6.68 7.16
CA ARG A 46 0.90 -6.58 8.61
C ARG A 46 1.76 -5.46 9.16
N VAL A 47 3.06 -5.46 8.88
CA VAL A 47 3.99 -4.42 9.33
C VAL A 47 3.50 -3.03 8.93
N TYR A 48 3.15 -2.83 7.67
CA TYR A 48 2.61 -1.54 7.20
C TYR A 48 1.34 -1.13 7.96
N LEU A 49 0.39 -2.06 8.13
CA LEU A 49 -0.83 -1.78 8.88
C LEU A 49 -0.56 -1.49 10.35
N GLU A 50 0.44 -2.13 10.96
CA GLU A 50 0.84 -1.88 12.34
C GLU A 50 1.49 -0.50 12.52
N GLU A 51 2.33 -0.09 11.58
CA GLU A 51 2.90 1.26 11.55
C GLU A 51 1.82 2.35 11.39
N HIS A 52 0.71 2.02 10.72
CA HIS A 52 -0.36 2.96 10.36
C HIS A 52 -1.72 2.68 11.06
N LYS A 53 -1.72 1.87 12.14
CA LYS A 53 -2.90 1.28 12.82
C LYS A 53 -3.94 2.29 13.37
N GLY A 54 -3.69 3.59 13.28
CA GLY A 54 -4.53 4.64 13.88
C GLY A 54 -5.51 5.38 12.96
N ARG A 55 -5.64 5.05 11.66
CA ARG A 55 -6.29 5.97 10.70
C ARG A 55 -7.50 5.51 9.85
N GLY A 56 -8.04 4.29 9.96
CA GLY A 56 -9.35 4.05 9.34
C GLY A 56 -9.77 2.61 9.08
N GLU A 57 -11.03 2.45 8.66
CA GLU A 57 -11.71 1.19 8.39
C GLU A 57 -11.07 0.44 7.21
N ARG A 58 -10.82 -0.85 7.40
CA ARG A 58 -9.91 -1.68 6.61
C ARG A 58 -10.65 -2.42 5.51
N ARG A 59 -10.38 -2.11 4.24
CA ARG A 59 -10.82 -2.94 3.11
C ARG A 59 -9.67 -3.11 2.11
N LEU A 60 -9.18 -4.34 1.97
CA LEU A 60 -8.15 -4.73 1.03
C LEU A 60 -8.80 -4.92 -0.34
N TYR A 61 -8.40 -4.13 -1.34
CA TYR A 61 -8.77 -4.35 -2.73
C TYR A 61 -7.51 -4.59 -3.54
N CYS A 62 -7.33 -5.85 -3.97
CA CYS A 62 -6.29 -6.18 -4.94
C CYS A 62 -6.86 -5.90 -6.34
N HIS A 63 -6.60 -4.69 -6.86
CA HIS A 63 -6.85 -4.38 -8.26
C HIS A 63 -5.49 -4.25 -8.97
N ARG A 64 -5.24 -5.09 -9.97
CA ARG A 64 -4.14 -4.88 -10.92
C ARG A 64 -4.51 -3.68 -11.77
N LEU A 65 -4.09 -2.48 -11.37
CA LEU A 65 -4.43 -1.25 -12.06
C LEU A 65 -3.49 -1.07 -13.27
N PRO A 66 -4.01 -1.05 -14.51
CA PRO A 66 -3.16 -0.99 -15.71
C PRO A 66 -2.47 0.37 -15.95
N ASN A 67 -2.78 1.43 -15.17
CA ASN A 67 -2.41 2.81 -15.53
C ASN A 67 -2.02 3.74 -14.37
N TYR A 68 -1.65 3.25 -13.18
CA TYR A 68 -1.10 4.15 -12.15
C TYR A 68 0.38 4.42 -12.43
N ARG A 69 0.63 5.46 -13.22
CA ARG A 69 1.97 5.98 -13.49
C ARG A 69 2.47 6.65 -12.20
N TRP A 70 3.35 5.97 -11.47
CA TRP A 70 4.06 6.52 -10.33
C TRP A 70 5.08 7.56 -10.85
N THR A 71 4.65 8.81 -11.00
CA THR A 71 5.59 9.93 -11.23
C THR A 71 6.34 10.19 -9.94
N GLY A 72 7.60 9.75 -9.86
CA GLY A 72 8.46 10.06 -8.71
C GLY A 72 9.41 8.94 -8.33
N TRP A 73 10.29 8.55 -9.27
CA TRP A 73 11.63 8.09 -8.92
C TRP A 73 12.57 9.16 -9.43
N GLN A 74 13.05 10.02 -8.53
CA GLN A 74 14.35 10.68 -8.65
C GLN A 74 15.23 10.11 -7.54
#